data_AF-A0A6B0Y1Y1-F1
#
_entry.id   AF-A0A6B0Y1Y1-F1
#
_cell.length_a   1.000
_cell.length_b   1.000
_cell.length_c   1.000
_cell.angle_alpha   90.00
_cell.angle_beta   90.00
_cell.angle_gamma   90.00
#
_symmetry.space_group_name_H-M   'P 1'
#
loop_
_entity.id
_entity.type
_entity.pdbx_description
1 polymer ?
#
loop_
_entity_poly.entity_id
_entity_poly.type
_entity_poly.pdbx_seq_one_letter_code
_entity_poly.pdbx_strand_id
1 'polypeptide(L)'
;MLKSQGELSRRSGYAAPVMDHKAFVCSVPANVLADLSRTEDAAGLRHLAMHLGLILALGLYVASGAPFWWLALLPLGIAICFLFTLQHEATHKTPFATPWLNEWAGRLAGVPILQPFEWFRYFHLSHHKHTNDPARDPELIAGAKPETWASYVMHVSGLPFWWAMTRRILANASGAAPGAYSPERARRRLAREARWMLLAYALAAVSLLFTPLLFWVWILPCLLGQPFLRLYLLAEHGRCAFVANMLQNTRTTYTNRLVRFLTWNMPYHVEHHTLPQVPFHKLPELHDRMQGWHQVTSDGYIAFTRDYAASMQIRDQAAHE
;
A
#
# COMPACT_ATOMS: atom_id res chain seq x y z
N MET A 1 -36.50 -33.60 43.95
CA MET A 1 -35.93 -34.54 42.96
C MET A 1 -36.19 -33.95 41.58
N LEU A 2 -35.27 -33.40 40.78
CA LEU A 2 -33.81 -33.30 40.76
C LEU A 2 -33.48 -32.00 40.01
N LYS A 3 -32.82 -31.06 40.69
CA LYS A 3 -31.99 -30.03 40.05
C LYS A 3 -30.70 -30.72 39.60
N SER A 4 -30.46 -30.93 38.30
CA SER A 4 -29.11 -31.31 37.81
C SER A 4 -28.90 -31.17 36.29
N GLN A 5 -29.15 -29.99 35.71
CA GLN A 5 -28.59 -29.66 34.38
C GLN A 5 -27.75 -28.38 34.36
N GLY A 6 -27.40 -27.85 35.53
CA GLY A 6 -26.62 -26.60 35.67
C GLY A 6 -25.12 -26.75 35.91
N GLU A 7 -24.57 -27.96 36.02
CA GLU A 7 -23.23 -28.16 36.61
C GLU A 7 -22.27 -29.04 35.77
N LEU A 8 -22.30 -28.94 34.44
CA LEU A 8 -21.25 -29.54 33.60
C LEU A 8 -20.54 -28.57 32.65
N SER A 9 -20.88 -27.27 32.67
CA SER A 9 -20.18 -26.25 31.85
C SER A 9 -19.05 -25.50 32.56
N ARG A 10 -18.67 -25.89 33.79
CA ARG A 10 -17.59 -25.22 34.55
C ARG A 10 -16.40 -26.13 34.83
N ARG A 11 -15.87 -26.82 33.81
CA ARG A 11 -14.54 -27.45 33.86
C ARG A 11 -13.86 -27.42 32.50
N SER A 12 -13.45 -26.23 32.10
CA SER A 12 -12.31 -26.03 31.20
C SER A 12 -11.96 -24.55 31.27
N GLY A 13 -10.94 -24.20 32.04
CA GLY A 13 -10.34 -22.86 32.04
C GLY A 13 -9.52 -22.57 30.78
N TYR A 14 -9.80 -23.25 29.66
CA TYR A 14 -9.26 -22.87 28.37
C TYR A 14 -10.13 -21.74 27.84
N ALA A 15 -9.66 -20.50 28.02
CA ALA A 15 -10.05 -19.43 27.11
C ALA A 15 -9.90 -19.98 25.68
N ALA A 16 -10.93 -19.83 24.84
CA ALA A 16 -10.83 -20.18 23.44
C ALA A 16 -9.53 -19.56 22.89
N PRO A 17 -8.69 -20.31 22.16
CA PRO A 17 -7.43 -19.78 21.67
C PRO A 17 -7.70 -18.48 20.93
N VAL A 18 -7.06 -17.40 21.38
CA VAL A 18 -7.20 -16.08 20.76
C VAL A 18 -6.87 -16.26 19.28
N MET A 19 -7.84 -16.00 18.40
CA MET A 19 -7.61 -16.05 16.97
C MET A 19 -6.54 -15.01 16.63
N ASP A 20 -5.33 -15.50 16.37
CA ASP A 20 -4.15 -14.71 16.10
C ASP A 20 -3.56 -15.15 14.76
N HIS A 21 -2.98 -14.20 14.03
CA HIS A 21 -2.31 -14.46 12.75
C HIS A 21 -1.26 -15.58 12.86
N LYS A 22 -0.54 -15.67 13.99
CA LYS A 22 0.44 -16.75 14.23
C LYS A 22 -0.22 -18.12 14.33
N ALA A 23 -1.40 -18.20 14.95
CA ALA A 23 -2.15 -19.45 15.04
C ALA A 23 -2.63 -19.89 13.65
N PHE A 24 -3.09 -18.95 12.82
CA PHE A 24 -3.38 -19.23 11.41
C PHE A 24 -2.15 -19.77 10.69
N VAL A 25 -1.00 -19.07 10.75
CA VAL A 25 0.24 -19.48 10.08
C VAL A 25 0.68 -20.88 10.51
N CYS A 26 0.64 -21.19 11.82
CA CYS A 26 0.96 -22.51 12.34
C CYS A 26 -0.03 -23.61 11.88
N SER A 27 -1.27 -23.24 11.54
CA SER A 27 -2.28 -24.19 11.05
C SER A 27 -2.09 -24.57 9.58
N VAL A 28 -1.36 -23.76 8.79
CA VAL A 28 -1.15 -24.02 7.36
C VAL A 28 -0.06 -25.08 7.17
N PRO A 29 -0.34 -26.20 6.49
CA PRO A 29 0.67 -27.23 6.21
C PRO A 29 1.87 -26.68 5.43
N ALA A 30 3.08 -27.15 5.74
CA ALA A 30 4.31 -26.64 5.14
C ALA A 30 4.36 -26.73 3.60
N ASN A 31 3.79 -27.79 3.03
CA ASN A 31 3.68 -27.94 1.57
C ASN A 31 2.74 -26.91 0.94
N VAL A 32 1.65 -26.56 1.63
CA VAL A 32 0.72 -25.51 1.19
C VAL A 32 1.39 -24.15 1.29
N LEU A 33 2.10 -23.87 2.39
CA LEU A 33 2.85 -22.62 2.55
C LEU A 33 3.93 -22.47 1.49
N ALA A 34 4.64 -23.54 1.16
CA ALA A 34 5.65 -23.55 0.09
C ALA A 34 5.03 -23.28 -1.28
N ASP A 35 3.86 -23.87 -1.59
CA ASP A 35 3.17 -23.57 -2.84
C ASP A 35 2.68 -22.11 -2.86
N LEU A 36 2.00 -21.64 -1.81
CA LEU A 36 1.53 -20.25 -1.71
C LEU A 36 2.66 -19.23 -1.83
N SER A 37 3.89 -19.57 -1.42
CA SER A 37 5.05 -18.67 -1.51
C SER A 37 5.79 -18.77 -2.86
N ARG A 38 5.34 -19.61 -3.79
CA ARG A 38 5.99 -19.79 -5.09
C ARG A 38 5.75 -18.56 -5.98
N THR A 39 6.82 -17.87 -6.33
CA THR A 39 6.83 -16.74 -7.26
C THR A 39 6.98 -17.22 -8.71
N GLU A 40 6.43 -16.47 -9.67
CA GLU A 40 6.42 -16.83 -11.09
C GLU A 40 6.61 -15.58 -11.97
N ASP A 41 7.65 -15.57 -12.81
CA ASP A 41 7.94 -14.43 -13.69
C ASP A 41 6.81 -14.16 -14.68
N ALA A 42 6.19 -15.21 -15.24
CA ALA A 42 5.14 -15.06 -16.24
C ALA A 42 3.88 -14.36 -15.69
N ALA A 43 3.52 -14.61 -14.43
CA ALA A 43 2.39 -13.94 -13.77
C ALA A 43 2.70 -12.44 -13.59
N GLY A 44 3.86 -12.11 -13.01
CA GLY A 44 4.30 -10.74 -12.80
C GLY A 44 4.47 -9.95 -14.10
N LEU A 45 5.13 -10.52 -15.11
CA LEU A 45 5.42 -9.85 -16.37
C LEU A 45 4.16 -9.56 -17.17
N ARG A 46 3.21 -10.50 -17.21
CA ARG A 46 1.91 -10.30 -17.88
C ARG A 46 1.11 -9.20 -17.18
N HIS A 47 1.07 -9.20 -15.85
CA HIS A 47 0.36 -8.16 -15.09
C HIS A 47 1.00 -6.78 -15.26
N LEU A 48 2.33 -6.72 -15.20
CA LEU A 48 3.10 -5.52 -15.47
C LEU A 48 2.82 -4.98 -16.87
N ALA A 49 2.87 -5.83 -17.90
CA ALA A 49 2.62 -5.45 -19.28
C ALA A 49 1.19 -4.90 -19.46
N MET A 50 0.18 -5.51 -18.83
CA MET A 50 -1.19 -5.00 -18.87
C MET A 50 -1.32 -3.63 -18.17
N HIS A 51 -0.71 -3.46 -16.99
CA HIS A 51 -0.77 -2.20 -16.25
C HIS A 51 -0.03 -1.08 -17.00
N LEU A 52 1.20 -1.33 -17.48
CA LEU A 52 1.95 -0.36 -18.28
C LEU A 52 1.27 -0.09 -19.63
N GLY A 53 0.66 -1.11 -20.23
CA GLY A 53 -0.13 -0.98 -21.46
C GLY A 53 -1.34 -0.06 -21.27
N LEU A 54 -2.02 -0.15 -20.13
CA LEU A 54 -3.10 0.78 -19.76
C LEU A 54 -2.58 2.22 -19.62
N ILE A 55 -1.48 2.42 -18.89
CA ILE A 55 -0.86 3.74 -18.73
C ILE A 55 -0.46 4.31 -20.09
N LEU A 56 0.18 3.51 -20.94
CA LEU A 56 0.61 3.93 -22.27
C LEU A 56 -0.59 4.28 -23.16
N ALA A 57 -1.63 3.44 -23.20
CA ALA A 57 -2.81 3.69 -24.01
C ALA A 57 -3.52 4.99 -23.60
N LEU A 58 -3.71 5.21 -22.30
CA LEU A 58 -4.31 6.44 -21.77
C LEU A 58 -3.40 7.65 -22.02
N GLY A 59 -2.09 7.50 -21.84
CA GLY A 59 -1.10 8.55 -22.10
C GLY A 59 -1.06 8.96 -23.57
N LEU A 60 -1.10 8.01 -24.50
CA LEU A 60 -1.17 8.27 -25.94
C LEU A 60 -2.50 8.94 -26.32
N TYR A 61 -3.62 8.53 -25.71
CA TYR A 61 -4.91 9.18 -25.94
C TYR A 61 -4.89 10.65 -25.48
N VAL A 62 -4.36 10.93 -24.28
CA VAL A 62 -4.14 12.29 -23.79
C VAL A 62 -3.21 13.08 -24.73
N ALA A 63 -2.09 12.49 -25.13
CA ALA A 63 -1.11 13.12 -26.01
C ALA A 63 -1.65 13.42 -27.42
N SER A 64 -2.60 12.61 -27.92
CA SER A 64 -3.19 12.79 -29.24
C SER A 64 -4.09 14.02 -29.36
N GLY A 65 -4.58 14.56 -28.24
CA GLY A 65 -5.56 15.65 -28.25
C GLY A 65 -6.91 15.27 -28.87
N ALA A 66 -7.20 13.96 -29.01
CA ALA A 66 -8.47 13.47 -29.56
C ALA A 66 -9.70 14.00 -28.76
N PRO A 67 -10.91 14.02 -29.34
CA PRO A 67 -12.09 14.51 -28.65
C PRO A 67 -12.26 13.90 -27.25
N PHE A 68 -12.51 14.73 -26.25
CA PHE A 68 -12.67 14.32 -24.85
C PHE A 68 -11.43 13.68 -24.19
N TRP A 69 -10.22 13.89 -24.72
CA TRP A 69 -8.97 13.39 -24.12
C TRP A 69 -8.82 13.72 -22.62
N TRP A 70 -9.35 14.86 -22.18
CA TRP A 70 -9.27 15.32 -20.79
C TRP A 70 -9.98 14.37 -19.80
N LEU A 71 -10.97 13.59 -20.25
CA LEU A 71 -11.60 12.54 -19.43
C LEU A 71 -10.62 11.43 -19.04
N ALA A 72 -9.56 11.23 -19.83
CA ALA A 72 -8.54 10.23 -19.55
C ALA A 72 -7.48 10.69 -18.53
N LEU A 73 -7.45 11.97 -18.15
CA LEU A 73 -6.48 12.50 -17.18
C LEU A 73 -6.61 11.82 -15.81
N LEU A 74 -7.84 11.65 -15.32
CA LEU A 74 -8.11 11.02 -14.04
C LEU A 74 -7.75 9.52 -14.03
N PRO A 75 -8.24 8.67 -14.94
CA PRO A 75 -7.86 7.25 -14.96
C PRO A 75 -6.37 7.05 -15.25
N LEU A 76 -5.73 7.92 -16.05
CA LEU A 76 -4.28 7.90 -16.24
C LEU A 76 -3.56 8.17 -14.92
N GLY A 77 -4.01 9.16 -14.17
CA GLY A 77 -3.48 9.51 -12.86
C GLY A 77 -3.59 8.37 -11.85
N ILE A 78 -4.77 7.75 -11.78
CA ILE A 78 -5.00 6.57 -10.94
C ILE A 78 -4.07 5.43 -11.36
N ALA A 79 -3.99 5.10 -12.65
CA ALA A 79 -3.11 4.04 -13.13
C ALA A 79 -1.63 4.31 -12.77
N ILE A 80 -1.14 5.54 -12.94
CA ILE A 80 0.23 5.90 -12.57
C ILE A 80 0.46 5.81 -11.05
N CYS A 81 -0.40 6.42 -10.24
CA CYS A 81 -0.25 6.41 -8.78
C CYS A 81 -0.26 4.99 -8.20
N PHE A 82 -1.06 4.08 -8.77
CA PHE A 82 -1.17 2.70 -8.31
C PHE A 82 0.01 1.80 -8.71
N LEU A 83 1.00 2.30 -9.47
CA LEU A 83 2.34 1.70 -9.51
C LEU A 83 2.97 1.57 -8.12
N PHE A 84 2.47 2.32 -7.12
CA PHE A 84 2.76 2.09 -5.71
C PHE A 84 2.61 0.62 -5.29
N THR A 85 1.55 -0.06 -5.73
CA THR A 85 1.28 -1.46 -5.33
C THR A 85 2.27 -2.45 -5.92
N LEU A 86 2.74 -2.21 -7.15
CA LEU A 86 3.88 -2.94 -7.71
C LEU A 86 5.15 -2.68 -6.91
N GLN A 87 5.44 -1.42 -6.57
CA GLN A 87 6.63 -1.06 -5.79
C GLN A 87 6.59 -1.68 -4.38
N HIS A 88 5.39 -1.76 -3.79
CA HIS A 88 5.11 -2.43 -2.54
C HIS A 88 5.42 -3.92 -2.61
N GLU A 89 4.84 -4.65 -3.55
CA GLU A 89 5.12 -6.08 -3.72
C GLU A 89 6.61 -6.34 -4.06
N ALA A 90 7.21 -5.48 -4.88
CA ALA A 90 8.63 -5.57 -5.21
C ALA A 90 9.56 -5.42 -3.98
N THR A 91 9.11 -4.76 -2.91
CA THR A 91 9.84 -4.67 -1.64
C THR A 91 10.01 -6.05 -1.00
N HIS A 92 8.98 -6.90 -1.13
CA HIS A 92 8.96 -8.28 -0.63
C HIS A 92 9.56 -9.29 -1.62
N LYS A 93 9.89 -8.83 -2.84
CA LYS A 93 10.44 -9.64 -3.94
C LYS A 93 9.49 -10.76 -4.41
N THR A 94 8.19 -10.49 -4.33
CA THR A 94 7.15 -11.47 -4.66
C THR A 94 6.60 -11.38 -6.10
N PRO A 95 6.61 -10.23 -6.81
CA PRO A 95 6.08 -10.18 -8.18
C PRO A 95 6.75 -11.13 -9.18
N PHE A 96 8.05 -11.36 -9.02
CA PHE A 96 8.87 -12.13 -9.96
C PHE A 96 9.72 -13.18 -9.23
N ALA A 97 9.93 -14.33 -9.86
CA ALA A 97 10.91 -15.34 -9.41
C ALA A 97 12.34 -14.86 -9.62
N THR A 98 12.59 -14.09 -10.68
CA THR A 98 13.90 -13.53 -10.99
C THR A 98 14.20 -12.31 -10.10
N PRO A 99 15.23 -12.33 -9.23
CA PRO A 99 15.43 -11.28 -8.22
C PRO A 99 15.66 -9.88 -8.78
N TRP A 100 16.37 -9.74 -9.90
CA TRP A 100 16.68 -8.42 -10.46
C TRP A 100 15.44 -7.75 -11.09
N LEU A 101 14.45 -8.53 -11.54
CA LEU A 101 13.19 -7.98 -12.04
C LEU A 101 12.46 -7.22 -10.93
N ASN A 102 12.40 -7.77 -9.72
CA ASN A 102 11.81 -7.08 -8.56
C ASN A 102 12.53 -5.76 -8.26
N GLU A 103 13.86 -5.77 -8.24
CA GLU A 103 14.66 -4.57 -7.95
C GLU A 103 14.40 -3.45 -8.96
N TRP A 104 14.38 -3.77 -10.26
CA TRP A 104 14.18 -2.75 -11.29
C TRP A 104 12.72 -2.35 -11.44
N ALA A 105 11.76 -3.27 -11.32
CA ALA A 105 10.35 -2.94 -11.32
C ALA A 105 10.01 -1.97 -10.19
N GLY A 106 10.49 -2.21 -8.97
CA GLY A 106 10.30 -1.31 -7.83
C GLY A 106 10.92 0.06 -8.05
N ARG A 107 12.17 0.12 -8.55
CA ARG A 107 12.86 1.39 -8.83
C ARG A 107 12.16 2.21 -9.91
N LEU A 108 11.80 1.58 -11.03
CA LEU A 108 11.14 2.25 -12.15
C LEU A 108 9.71 2.69 -11.79
N ALA A 109 8.97 1.90 -11.02
CA ALA A 109 7.65 2.27 -10.50
C ALA A 109 7.71 3.47 -9.55
N GLY A 110 8.80 3.61 -8.79
CA GLY A 110 8.99 4.71 -7.84
C GLY A 110 9.24 6.08 -8.48
N VAL A 111 9.80 6.14 -9.70
CA VAL A 111 10.09 7.41 -10.40
C VAL A 111 8.81 8.21 -10.71
N PRO A 112 7.80 7.68 -11.41
CA PRO A 112 6.62 8.46 -11.77
C PRO A 112 5.74 8.86 -10.56
N ILE A 113 5.91 8.21 -9.40
CA ILE A 113 5.16 8.52 -8.17
C ILE A 113 6.01 9.22 -7.09
N LEU A 114 7.22 9.67 -7.44
CA LEU A 114 8.18 10.36 -6.57
C LEU A 114 8.59 9.59 -5.31
N GLN A 115 8.53 8.25 -5.31
CA GLN A 115 8.84 7.44 -4.13
C GLN A 115 10.14 6.64 -4.33
N PRO A 116 11.27 7.01 -3.69
CA PRO A 116 12.52 6.27 -3.82
C PRO A 116 12.39 4.84 -3.27
N PHE A 117 12.60 3.84 -4.12
CA PHE A 117 12.34 2.44 -3.78
C PHE A 117 13.25 1.92 -2.67
N GLU A 118 14.51 2.30 -2.67
CA GLU A 118 15.44 1.85 -1.65
C GLU A 118 15.03 2.34 -0.25
N TRP A 119 14.62 3.60 -0.14
CA TRP A 119 14.13 4.17 1.11
C TRP A 119 12.80 3.53 1.51
N PHE A 120 11.88 3.46 0.56
CA PHE A 120 10.55 2.90 0.78
C PHE A 120 10.62 1.44 1.25
N ARG A 121 11.53 0.64 0.72
CA ARG A 121 11.76 -0.73 1.18
C ARG A 121 12.07 -0.81 2.68
N TYR A 122 12.97 0.05 3.17
CA TYR A 122 13.29 0.07 4.61
C TYR A 122 12.14 0.56 5.47
N PHE A 123 11.46 1.62 5.01
CA PHE A 123 10.25 2.13 5.64
C PHE A 123 9.19 1.03 5.75
N HIS A 124 8.89 0.36 4.65
CA HIS A 124 7.80 -0.59 4.55
C HIS A 124 8.08 -1.90 5.28
N LEU A 125 9.30 -2.44 5.22
CA LEU A 125 9.67 -3.62 6.02
C LEU A 125 9.64 -3.32 7.53
N SER A 126 9.98 -2.10 7.95
CA SER A 126 9.84 -1.68 9.34
C SER A 126 8.37 -1.55 9.74
N HIS A 127 7.52 -1.06 8.84
CA HIS A 127 6.07 -1.03 9.02
C HIS A 127 5.47 -2.43 9.18
N HIS A 128 5.80 -3.40 8.31
CA HIS A 128 5.35 -4.79 8.47
C HIS A 128 5.75 -5.41 9.81
N LYS A 129 6.96 -5.11 10.28
CA LYS A 129 7.45 -5.63 11.56
C LYS A 129 6.69 -5.03 12.76
N HIS A 130 6.26 -3.78 12.66
CA HIS A 130 5.70 -3.02 13.78
C HIS A 130 4.35 -2.38 13.42
N THR A 131 3.53 -3.05 12.61
CA THR A 131 2.29 -2.48 12.07
C THR A 131 1.39 -1.97 13.20
N ASN A 132 0.98 -0.71 13.12
CA ASN A 132 0.16 -0.04 14.13
C ASN A 132 0.73 -0.08 15.56
N ASP A 133 2.07 -0.17 15.71
CA ASP A 133 2.76 0.12 16.96
C ASP A 133 3.06 1.63 17.04
N PRO A 134 2.41 2.40 17.94
CA PRO A 134 2.55 3.86 17.98
C PRO A 134 3.98 4.36 18.19
N ALA A 135 4.87 3.55 18.76
CA ALA A 135 6.24 3.93 19.06
C ALA A 135 7.26 3.49 17.99
N ARG A 136 6.90 2.55 17.11
CA ARG A 136 7.85 1.88 16.20
C ARG A 136 7.41 1.81 14.75
N ASP A 137 6.12 2.00 14.47
CA ASP A 137 5.61 2.05 13.10
C ASP A 137 6.05 3.36 12.43
N PRO A 138 6.91 3.31 11.39
CA PRO A 138 7.32 4.52 10.71
C PRO A 138 6.16 5.23 10.01
N GLU A 139 5.05 4.54 9.69
CA GLU A 139 3.86 5.19 9.15
C GLU A 139 3.22 6.14 10.17
N LEU A 140 3.02 5.66 11.40
CA LEU A 140 2.44 6.47 12.48
C LEU A 140 3.39 7.58 12.96
N ILE A 141 4.70 7.31 13.01
CA ILE A 141 5.71 8.31 13.40
C ILE A 141 5.82 9.43 12.35
N ALA A 142 5.70 9.11 11.06
CA ALA A 142 5.78 10.09 9.98
C ALA A 142 4.54 10.99 9.90
N GLY A 143 3.40 10.53 10.43
CA GLY A 143 2.18 11.31 10.58
C GLY A 143 1.02 10.45 11.04
N ALA A 144 0.33 10.87 12.10
CA ALA A 144 -0.86 10.18 12.59
C ALA A 144 -1.96 10.12 11.50
N LYS A 145 -2.80 9.09 11.56
CA LYS A 145 -3.99 8.99 10.71
C LYS A 145 -4.89 10.23 10.96
N PRO A 146 -5.56 10.78 9.93
CA PRO A 146 -6.35 12.00 10.08
C PRO A 146 -7.51 11.79 11.05
N GLU A 147 -7.66 12.70 12.02
CA GLU A 147 -8.68 12.65 13.07
C GLU A 147 -9.75 13.75 12.94
N THR A 148 -9.43 14.83 12.23
CA THR A 148 -10.35 15.96 11.94
C THR A 148 -10.57 16.13 10.45
N TRP A 149 -11.66 16.77 10.05
CA TRP A 149 -11.96 17.07 8.65
C TRP A 149 -10.84 17.83 7.92
N ALA A 150 -10.22 18.81 8.59
CA ALA A 150 -9.10 19.56 8.02
C ALA A 150 -7.91 18.64 7.74
N SER A 151 -7.52 17.81 8.71
CA SER A 151 -6.44 16.83 8.52
C SER A 151 -6.77 15.78 7.46
N TYR A 152 -8.04 15.39 7.36
CA TYR A 152 -8.53 14.43 6.37
C TYR A 152 -8.45 14.99 4.95
N VAL A 153 -8.96 16.20 4.70
CA VAL A 153 -8.86 16.86 3.39
C VAL A 153 -7.39 17.04 2.98
N MET A 154 -6.54 17.47 3.91
CA MET A 154 -5.10 17.60 3.65
C MET A 154 -4.45 16.25 3.34
N HIS A 155 -4.79 15.20 4.09
CA HIS A 155 -4.30 13.85 3.83
C HIS A 155 -4.73 13.36 2.44
N VAL A 156 -6.03 13.46 2.13
CA VAL A 156 -6.61 12.99 0.87
C VAL A 156 -6.12 13.83 -0.32
N SER A 157 -5.79 15.11 -0.15
CA SER A 157 -5.21 15.91 -1.25
C SER A 157 -3.92 15.32 -1.82
N GLY A 158 -3.17 14.55 -1.02
CA GLY A 158 -1.87 14.02 -1.41
C GLY A 158 -0.72 15.05 -1.42
N LEU A 159 -1.00 16.34 -1.26
CA LEU A 159 0.03 17.39 -1.20
C LEU A 159 1.08 17.15 -0.11
N PRO A 160 0.73 16.72 1.13
CA PRO A 160 1.72 16.40 2.14
C PRO A 160 2.67 15.28 1.71
N PHE A 161 2.17 14.29 0.94
CA PHE A 161 2.99 13.20 0.41
C PHE A 161 4.02 13.73 -0.60
N TRP A 162 3.59 14.54 -1.58
CA TRP A 162 4.49 15.11 -2.59
C TRP A 162 5.60 15.94 -1.94
N TRP A 163 5.25 16.76 -0.95
CA TRP A 163 6.21 17.53 -0.17
C TRP A 163 7.18 16.64 0.61
N ALA A 164 6.66 15.66 1.36
CA ALA A 164 7.48 14.74 2.16
C ALA A 164 8.46 13.93 1.30
N MET A 165 7.99 13.43 0.15
CA MET A 165 8.82 12.65 -0.77
C MET A 165 9.88 13.50 -1.46
N THR A 166 9.54 14.73 -1.87
CA THR A 166 10.51 15.67 -2.43
C THR A 166 11.62 15.97 -1.41
N ARG A 167 11.27 16.28 -0.16
CA ARG A 167 12.26 16.47 0.92
C ARG A 167 13.08 15.21 1.16
N ARG A 168 12.48 14.03 1.11
CA ARG A 168 13.17 12.75 1.27
C ARG A 168 14.20 12.52 0.16
N ILE A 169 13.84 12.78 -1.09
CA ILE A 169 14.75 12.67 -2.25
C ILE A 169 15.94 13.62 -2.06
N LEU A 170 15.68 14.89 -1.73
CA LEU A 170 16.74 15.89 -1.52
C LEU A 170 17.67 15.51 -0.37
N ALA A 171 17.12 15.05 0.77
CA ALA A 171 17.90 14.60 1.92
C ALA A 171 18.73 13.36 1.61
N ASN A 172 18.16 12.38 0.90
CA ASN A 172 18.90 11.20 0.48
C ASN A 172 20.03 11.59 -0.48
N ALA A 173 19.77 12.47 -1.46
CA ALA A 173 20.75 12.91 -2.46
C ALA A 173 21.95 13.67 -1.85
N SER A 174 21.72 14.45 -0.78
CA SER A 174 22.79 15.12 -0.02
C SER A 174 23.62 14.16 0.84
N GLY A 175 23.17 12.90 1.00
CA GLY A 175 23.84 11.92 1.83
C GLY A 175 23.55 12.09 3.32
N ALA A 176 22.40 12.68 3.66
CA ALA A 176 21.93 12.77 5.04
C ALA A 176 21.84 11.38 5.70
N ALA A 177 21.85 11.36 7.03
CA ALA A 177 21.70 10.12 7.79
C ALA A 177 20.37 9.42 7.42
N PRO A 178 20.39 8.09 7.18
CA PRO A 178 19.27 7.37 6.58
C PRO A 178 18.05 7.22 7.51
N GLY A 179 18.17 7.57 8.79
CA GLY A 179 17.09 7.55 9.80
C GLY A 179 16.99 6.23 10.56
N ALA A 180 16.03 6.12 11.48
CA ALA A 180 15.97 5.05 12.48
C ALA A 180 15.76 3.63 11.92
N TYR A 181 15.10 3.48 10.78
CA TYR A 181 14.77 2.18 10.18
C TYR A 181 15.62 1.83 8.95
N SER A 182 16.45 2.76 8.46
CA SER A 182 17.34 2.50 7.34
C SER A 182 18.78 2.37 7.85
N PRO A 183 19.49 1.27 7.56
CA PRO A 183 20.81 1.04 8.12
C PRO A 183 21.87 1.95 7.48
N GLU A 184 22.91 2.33 8.22
CA GLU A 184 23.95 3.26 7.75
C GLU A 184 24.64 2.78 6.45
N ARG A 185 24.82 1.47 6.30
CA ARG A 185 25.37 0.87 5.07
C ARG A 185 24.54 1.17 3.81
N ALA A 186 23.25 1.49 3.95
CA ALA A 186 22.38 1.83 2.82
C ALA A 186 22.55 3.28 2.35
N ARG A 187 23.18 4.16 3.14
CA ARG A 187 23.30 5.60 2.86
C ARG A 187 23.79 5.90 1.44
N ARG A 188 24.85 5.22 0.99
CA ARG A 188 25.40 5.40 -0.37
C ARG A 188 24.43 4.97 -1.47
N ARG A 189 23.64 3.91 -1.25
CA ARG A 189 22.67 3.41 -2.21
C ARG A 189 21.43 4.31 -2.28
N LEU A 190 20.95 4.78 -1.13
CA LEU A 190 19.89 5.78 -1.02
C LEU A 190 20.28 7.07 -1.75
N ALA A 191 21.51 7.56 -1.52
CA ALA A 191 22.01 8.76 -2.19
C ALA A 191 22.13 8.59 -3.71
N ARG A 192 22.64 7.44 -4.16
CA ARG A 192 22.77 7.15 -5.60
C ARG A 192 21.41 7.10 -6.28
N GLU A 193 20.44 6.38 -5.72
CA GLU A 193 19.08 6.32 -6.27
C GLU A 193 18.45 7.73 -6.33
N ALA A 194 18.52 8.49 -5.24
CA ALA A 194 17.95 9.83 -5.20
C ALA A 194 18.58 10.78 -6.22
N ARG A 195 19.90 10.69 -6.45
CA ARG A 195 20.59 11.49 -7.49
C ARG A 195 20.15 11.11 -8.90
N TRP A 196 19.95 9.83 -9.19
CA TRP A 196 19.40 9.39 -10.48
C TRP A 196 17.97 9.88 -10.68
N MET A 197 17.14 9.84 -9.64
CA MET A 197 15.79 10.40 -9.68
C MET A 197 15.82 11.91 -9.93
N LEU A 198 16.68 12.67 -9.23
CA LEU A 198 16.83 14.11 -9.46
C LEU A 198 17.30 14.42 -10.89
N LEU A 199 18.21 13.62 -11.45
CA LEU A 199 18.61 13.76 -12.85
C LEU A 199 17.42 13.53 -13.79
N ALA A 200 16.64 12.46 -13.58
CA ALA A 200 15.44 12.20 -14.37
C ALA A 200 14.42 13.35 -14.28
N TYR A 201 14.22 13.92 -13.08
CA TYR A 201 13.31 15.05 -12.88
C TYR A 201 13.85 16.35 -13.49
N ALA A 202 15.16 16.59 -13.44
CA ALA A 202 15.78 17.73 -14.09
C ALA A 202 15.61 17.65 -15.62
N LEU A 203 15.83 16.47 -16.22
CA LEU A 203 15.59 16.24 -17.64
C LEU A 203 14.11 16.43 -18.01
N ALA A 204 13.19 15.93 -17.18
CA ALA A 204 11.76 16.16 -17.36
C ALA A 204 11.41 17.65 -17.29
N ALA A 205 11.96 18.39 -16.31
CA ALA A 205 11.74 19.84 -16.18
C ALA A 205 12.29 20.62 -17.38
N VAL A 206 13.47 20.26 -17.90
CA VAL A 206 14.03 20.85 -19.12
C VAL A 206 13.12 20.58 -20.34
N SER A 207 12.54 19.38 -20.46
CA SER A 207 11.64 19.06 -21.57
C SER A 207 10.38 19.96 -21.59
N LEU A 208 9.93 20.45 -20.43
CA LEU A 208 8.78 21.35 -20.32
C LEU A 208 9.02 22.74 -20.93
N LEU A 209 10.28 23.12 -21.18
CA LEU A 209 10.63 24.34 -21.89
C LEU A 209 10.32 24.24 -23.40
N PHE A 210 10.23 23.02 -23.93
CA PHE A 210 10.01 22.76 -25.35
C PHE A 210 8.60 22.24 -25.64
N THR A 211 7.97 21.53 -24.70
CA THR A 211 6.62 20.98 -24.86
C THR A 211 5.93 20.76 -23.51
N PRO A 212 4.62 21.06 -23.38
CA PRO A 212 3.88 20.78 -22.15
C PRO A 212 3.49 19.29 -22.01
N LEU A 213 3.96 18.40 -22.89
CA LEU A 213 3.50 17.01 -22.94
C LEU A 213 3.56 16.31 -21.58
N LEU A 214 4.70 16.37 -20.88
CA LEU A 214 4.85 15.74 -19.56
C LEU A 214 3.94 16.35 -18.48
N PHE A 215 3.52 17.60 -18.63
CA PHE A 215 2.52 18.17 -17.73
C PHE A 215 1.19 17.42 -17.89
N TRP A 216 0.75 17.21 -19.13
CA TRP A 216 -0.54 16.58 -19.44
C TRP A 216 -0.56 15.06 -19.27
N VAL A 217 0.52 14.35 -19.61
CA VAL A 217 0.54 12.88 -19.52
C VAL A 217 1.08 12.34 -18.20
N TRP A 218 1.65 13.19 -17.35
CA TRP A 218 2.26 12.74 -16.10
C TRP A 218 1.94 13.63 -14.89
N ILE A 219 2.36 14.90 -14.88
CA ILE A 219 2.28 15.74 -13.67
C ILE A 219 0.82 15.96 -13.22
N LEU A 220 -0.03 16.48 -14.11
CA LEU A 220 -1.42 16.73 -13.79
C LEU A 220 -2.20 15.43 -13.48
N PRO A 221 -2.08 14.35 -14.28
CA PRO A 221 -2.64 13.06 -13.91
C PRO A 221 -2.24 12.59 -12.51
N CYS A 222 -0.95 12.60 -12.15
CA CYS A 222 -0.50 12.18 -10.83
C CYS A 222 -1.14 13.01 -9.70
N LEU A 223 -1.28 14.32 -9.87
CA LEU A 223 -1.97 15.18 -8.91
C LEU A 223 -3.44 14.78 -8.73
N LEU A 224 -4.13 14.45 -9.82
CA LEU A 224 -5.54 14.01 -9.80
C LEU A 224 -5.71 12.58 -9.26
N GLY A 225 -4.73 11.70 -9.48
CA GLY A 225 -4.76 10.30 -9.04
C GLY A 225 -4.41 10.10 -7.56
N GLN A 226 -3.61 11.00 -6.99
CA GLN A 226 -3.10 10.83 -5.63
C GLN A 226 -4.20 10.71 -4.55
N PRO A 227 -5.31 11.47 -4.61
CA PRO A 227 -6.42 11.29 -3.66
C PRO A 227 -7.00 9.87 -3.61
N PHE A 228 -7.07 9.19 -4.75
CA PHE A 228 -7.56 7.81 -4.80
C PHE A 228 -6.60 6.86 -4.11
N LEU A 229 -5.29 7.04 -4.30
CA LEU A 229 -4.28 6.26 -3.59
C LEU A 229 -4.31 6.55 -2.07
N ARG A 230 -4.53 7.80 -1.65
CA ARG A 230 -4.60 8.14 -0.22
C ARG A 230 -5.82 7.50 0.47
N LEU A 231 -6.99 7.57 -0.16
CA LEU A 231 -8.18 6.88 0.33
C LEU A 231 -7.99 5.36 0.38
N TYR A 232 -7.34 4.80 -0.64
CA TYR A 232 -7.00 3.39 -0.71
C TYR A 232 -6.11 2.94 0.45
N LEU A 233 -4.99 3.62 0.70
CA LEU A 233 -4.05 3.27 1.79
C LEU A 233 -4.63 3.56 3.18
N LEU A 234 -5.50 4.56 3.30
CA LEU A 234 -6.20 4.81 4.56
C LEU A 234 -7.08 3.61 4.95
N ALA A 235 -7.67 2.92 3.97
CA ALA A 235 -8.49 1.73 4.19
C ALA A 235 -7.69 0.51 4.66
N GLU A 236 -6.38 0.48 4.52
CA GLU A 236 -5.57 -0.69 4.91
C GLU A 236 -5.39 -0.80 6.43
N HIS A 237 -5.18 0.33 7.12
CA HIS A 237 -4.90 0.37 8.56
C HIS A 237 -5.70 1.41 9.34
N GLY A 238 -6.39 2.33 8.66
CA GLY A 238 -7.19 3.37 9.32
C GLY A 238 -8.23 2.75 10.23
N ARG A 239 -8.34 3.25 11.48
CA ARG A 239 -9.24 2.73 12.52
C ARG A 239 -9.03 1.25 12.91
N CYS A 240 -7.91 0.64 12.55
CA CYS A 240 -7.56 -0.70 13.04
C CYS A 240 -6.93 -0.62 14.45
N ALA A 241 -6.88 -1.74 15.16
CA ALA A 241 -6.39 -1.76 16.54
C ALA A 241 -4.86 -1.58 16.64
N PHE A 242 -4.39 -0.91 17.70
CA PHE A 242 -2.97 -0.77 18.03
C PHE A 242 -2.44 -2.01 18.78
N VAL A 243 -2.50 -3.16 18.11
CA VAL A 243 -2.08 -4.46 18.66
C VAL A 243 -1.18 -5.19 17.67
N ALA A 244 -0.41 -6.17 18.15
CA ALA A 244 0.48 -6.96 17.30
C ALA A 244 -0.25 -7.98 16.40
N ASN A 245 -1.52 -8.30 16.68
CA ASN A 245 -2.28 -9.26 15.90
C ASN A 245 -2.67 -8.67 14.53
N MET A 246 -2.11 -9.22 13.47
CA MET A 246 -2.33 -8.73 12.09
C MET A 246 -3.78 -8.85 11.63
N LEU A 247 -4.55 -9.77 12.21
CA LEU A 247 -5.97 -9.92 11.90
C LEU A 247 -6.81 -8.73 12.39
N GLN A 248 -6.30 -7.96 13.37
CA GLN A 248 -6.97 -6.82 14.02
C GLN A 248 -6.39 -5.46 13.64
N ASN A 249 -5.11 -5.41 13.31
CA ASN A 249 -4.39 -4.17 13.03
C ASN A 249 -4.32 -3.84 11.52
N THR A 250 -4.84 -4.73 10.69
CA THR A 250 -4.83 -4.66 9.23
C THR A 250 -6.23 -5.02 8.71
N ARG A 251 -6.63 -4.49 7.55
CA ARG A 251 -7.96 -4.70 6.96
C ARG A 251 -7.91 -5.28 5.55
N THR A 252 -8.72 -6.30 5.30
CA THR A 252 -9.05 -6.73 3.93
C THR A 252 -10.26 -5.96 3.41
N THR A 253 -10.13 -5.30 2.26
CA THR A 253 -11.21 -4.50 1.66
C THR A 253 -11.75 -5.20 0.42
N TYR A 254 -13.02 -5.63 0.46
CA TYR A 254 -13.65 -6.31 -0.67
C TYR A 254 -13.87 -5.35 -1.84
N THR A 255 -13.52 -5.77 -3.05
CA THR A 255 -13.62 -4.89 -4.22
C THR A 255 -13.75 -5.68 -5.54
N ASN A 256 -14.00 -4.95 -6.63
CA ASN A 256 -14.19 -5.52 -7.95
C ASN A 256 -12.86 -5.92 -8.62
N ARG A 257 -12.96 -6.61 -9.77
CA ARG A 257 -11.79 -7.10 -10.52
C ARG A 257 -10.93 -5.97 -11.09
N LEU A 258 -11.50 -4.82 -11.43
CA LEU A 258 -10.76 -3.69 -11.97
C LEU A 258 -9.83 -3.08 -10.91
N VAL A 259 -10.35 -2.85 -9.70
CA VAL A 259 -9.53 -2.34 -8.59
C VAL A 259 -8.46 -3.36 -8.23
N ARG A 260 -8.81 -4.65 -8.06
CA ARG A 260 -7.83 -5.72 -7.78
C ARG A 260 -6.76 -5.84 -8.86
N PHE A 261 -7.11 -5.62 -10.13
CA PHE A 261 -6.14 -5.57 -11.21
C PHE A 261 -5.17 -4.39 -11.02
N LEU A 262 -5.66 -3.18 -10.84
CA LEU A 262 -4.82 -1.98 -10.65
C LEU A 262 -3.93 -2.07 -9.41
N THR A 263 -4.43 -2.70 -8.36
CA THR A 263 -3.76 -2.77 -7.06
C THR A 263 -2.93 -4.02 -6.86
N TRP A 264 -2.75 -4.86 -7.89
CA TRP A 264 -2.02 -6.12 -7.76
C TRP A 264 -2.57 -6.94 -6.58
N ASN A 265 -3.89 -7.15 -6.52
CA ASN A 265 -4.57 -7.91 -5.45
C ASN A 265 -4.30 -7.47 -3.99
N MET A 266 -3.61 -6.35 -3.76
CA MET A 266 -3.32 -5.80 -2.43
C MET A 266 -4.52 -5.55 -1.50
N PRO A 267 -5.79 -5.38 -1.97
CA PRO A 267 -6.93 -5.28 -1.06
C PRO A 267 -7.06 -6.48 -0.11
N TYR A 268 -6.46 -7.63 -0.46
CA TYR A 268 -6.17 -8.74 0.44
C TYR A 268 -4.99 -8.41 1.38
N HIS A 269 -5.18 -7.36 2.19
CA HIS A 269 -4.07 -6.78 2.94
C HIS A 269 -3.80 -7.50 4.26
N VAL A 270 -4.82 -8.08 4.91
CA VAL A 270 -4.60 -8.94 6.09
C VAL A 270 -3.80 -10.18 5.69
N GLU A 271 -4.12 -10.76 4.54
CA GLU A 271 -3.39 -11.87 3.92
C GLU A 271 -1.94 -11.49 3.71
N HIS A 272 -1.72 -10.35 3.06
CA HIS A 272 -0.39 -9.81 2.79
C HIS A 272 0.41 -9.55 4.07
N HIS A 273 -0.17 -8.93 5.10
CA HIS A 273 0.53 -8.73 6.37
C HIS A 273 0.86 -10.05 7.06
N THR A 274 -0.07 -11.01 7.03
CA THR A 274 0.08 -12.31 7.70
C THR A 274 1.15 -13.18 7.03
N LEU A 275 1.22 -13.18 5.69
CA LEU A 275 2.18 -13.95 4.89
C LEU A 275 2.74 -13.11 3.72
N PRO A 276 3.63 -12.13 3.98
CA PRO A 276 4.10 -11.16 2.98
C PRO A 276 4.97 -11.77 1.87
N GLN A 277 5.36 -13.03 2.00
CA GLN A 277 6.05 -13.80 0.95
C GLN A 277 5.10 -14.35 -0.12
N VAL A 278 3.79 -14.34 0.12
CA VAL A 278 2.80 -14.82 -0.86
C VAL A 278 2.66 -13.76 -1.94
N PRO A 279 2.91 -14.09 -3.22
CA PRO A 279 2.83 -13.12 -4.29
C PRO A 279 1.38 -12.74 -4.59
N PHE A 280 1.22 -11.52 -5.10
CA PHE A 280 -0.07 -10.95 -5.44
C PHE A 280 -1.06 -11.89 -6.17
N HIS A 281 -0.57 -12.74 -7.09
CA HIS A 281 -1.42 -13.63 -7.88
C HIS A 281 -1.94 -14.84 -7.09
N LYS A 282 -1.36 -15.12 -5.91
CA LYS A 282 -1.80 -16.15 -4.96
C LYS A 282 -2.53 -15.59 -3.74
N LEU A 283 -2.55 -14.28 -3.54
CA LEU A 283 -3.36 -13.64 -2.49
C LEU A 283 -4.85 -14.04 -2.51
N PRO A 284 -5.52 -14.19 -3.66
CA PRO A 284 -6.90 -14.69 -3.69
C PRO A 284 -7.03 -16.12 -3.11
N GLU A 285 -6.07 -17.01 -3.40
CA GLU A 285 -6.08 -18.36 -2.83
C GLU A 285 -5.83 -18.32 -1.31
N LEU A 286 -4.92 -17.46 -0.86
CA LEU A 286 -4.69 -17.25 0.56
C LEU A 286 -5.94 -16.69 1.26
N HIS A 287 -6.65 -15.75 0.63
CA HIS A 287 -7.91 -15.22 1.12
C HIS A 287 -8.96 -16.33 1.35
N ASP A 288 -9.11 -17.25 0.40
CA ASP A 288 -10.03 -18.39 0.52
C ASP A 288 -9.64 -19.33 1.69
N ARG A 289 -8.34 -19.49 1.95
CA ARG A 289 -7.83 -20.29 3.09
C ARG A 289 -7.96 -19.57 4.43
N MET A 290 -7.98 -18.25 4.42
CA MET A 290 -8.15 -17.42 5.62
C MET A 290 -9.61 -17.19 5.99
N GLN A 291 -10.58 -17.73 5.24
CA GLN A 291 -12.00 -17.58 5.58
C GLN A 291 -12.28 -18.03 7.02
N GLY A 292 -12.97 -17.18 7.76
CA GLY A 292 -13.24 -17.37 9.18
C GLY A 292 -12.15 -16.81 10.12
N TRP A 293 -10.98 -16.40 9.61
CA TRP A 293 -9.92 -15.78 10.42
C TRP A 293 -9.92 -14.25 10.41
N HIS A 294 -10.49 -13.62 9.38
CA HIS A 294 -10.52 -12.16 9.26
C HIS A 294 -11.30 -11.51 10.40
N GLN A 295 -10.69 -10.54 11.11
CA GLN A 295 -11.37 -9.79 12.18
C GLN A 295 -11.69 -8.35 11.77
N VAL A 296 -10.97 -7.80 10.79
CA VAL A 296 -11.25 -6.47 10.24
C VAL A 296 -11.38 -6.55 8.73
N THR A 297 -12.58 -6.25 8.24
CA THR A 297 -12.90 -6.22 6.81
C THR A 297 -13.72 -4.97 6.47
N SER A 298 -13.88 -4.67 5.19
CA SER A 298 -14.85 -3.67 4.72
C SER A 298 -15.43 -4.04 3.36
N ASP A 299 -16.72 -3.76 3.19
CA ASP A 299 -17.48 -3.99 1.94
C ASP A 299 -17.23 -2.86 0.92
N GLY A 300 -15.95 -2.68 0.59
CA GLY A 300 -15.49 -1.69 -0.37
C GLY A 300 -15.00 -0.38 0.22
N TYR A 301 -14.24 0.34 -0.61
CA TYR A 301 -13.63 1.60 -0.24
C TYR A 301 -14.64 2.71 0.05
N ILE A 302 -15.83 2.68 -0.55
CA ILE A 302 -16.90 3.64 -0.28
C ILE A 302 -17.45 3.44 1.13
N ALA A 303 -17.76 2.19 1.52
CA ALA A 303 -18.23 1.86 2.85
C ALA A 303 -17.21 2.27 3.91
N PHE A 304 -15.94 1.86 3.73
CA PHE A 304 -14.85 2.30 4.60
C PHE A 304 -14.74 3.83 4.70
N THR A 305 -14.76 4.54 3.57
CA THR A 305 -14.60 6.00 3.55
C THR A 305 -15.72 6.70 4.29
N ARG A 306 -16.96 6.25 4.09
CA ARG A 306 -18.14 6.76 4.80
C ARG A 306 -18.02 6.53 6.31
N ASP A 307 -17.67 5.33 6.72
CA ASP A 307 -17.59 4.96 8.14
C ASP A 307 -16.41 5.68 8.82
N TYR A 308 -15.29 5.85 8.13
CA TYR A 308 -14.16 6.68 8.57
C TYR A 308 -14.58 8.14 8.77
N ALA A 309 -15.30 8.71 7.80
CA ALA A 309 -15.81 10.08 7.89
C ALA A 309 -16.78 10.28 9.06
N ALA A 310 -17.73 9.36 9.25
CA ALA A 310 -18.68 9.40 10.36
C ALA A 310 -17.96 9.34 11.72
N SER A 311 -16.89 8.54 11.85
CA SER A 311 -16.12 8.45 13.09
C SER A 311 -15.44 9.76 13.51
N MET A 312 -15.13 10.66 12.56
CA MET A 312 -14.56 11.97 12.86
C MET A 312 -15.61 12.94 13.41
N GLN A 313 -16.85 12.89 12.89
CA GLN A 313 -17.95 13.74 13.37
C GLN A 313 -18.30 13.48 14.84
N ILE A 314 -18.28 12.21 15.26
CA ILE A 314 -18.55 11.82 16.65
C ILE A 314 -17.47 12.36 17.59
N ARG A 315 -16.20 12.36 17.15
CA ARG A 315 -15.08 12.90 17.93
C ARG A 315 -15.12 14.41 18.05
N ASP A 316 -15.45 15.11 16.96
CA ASP A 316 -15.60 16.57 16.97
C ASP A 316 -16.72 16.99 17.93
N GLN A 317 -17.85 16.26 17.97
CA GLN A 317 -18.95 16.52 18.91
C GLN A 317 -18.53 16.30 20.37
N ALA A 318 -17.86 15.19 20.67
CA ALA A 318 -17.38 14.88 22.02
C ALA A 318 -16.26 15.82 22.53
N ALA A 319 -15.57 16.55 21.64
CA ALA A 319 -14.56 17.53 22.02
C ALA A 319 -15.14 18.92 22.33
N HIS A 320 -16.42 19.14 22.02
CA HIS A 320 -17.15 20.40 22.22
C HIS A 320 -18.21 20.33 23.34
N GLU A 321 -18.36 19.17 23.99
CA GLU A 321 -19.09 18.96 25.24
C GLU A 321 -18.15 18.98 26.45
#